data_AF-E1QJN0-F1
#
_entry.id   AF-E1QJN0-F1
#
_cell.length_a   1.000
_cell.length_b   1.000
_cell.length_c   1.000
_cell.angle_alpha   90.00
_cell.angle_beta   90.00
_cell.angle_gamma   90.00
#
_symmetry.space_group_name_H-M   'P 1'
#
loop_
_entity.id
_entity.type
_entity.pdbx_description
1 polymer ?
#
loop_
_entity_poly.entity_id
_entity_poly.type
_entity_poly.pdbx_seq_one_letter_code
_entity_poly.pdbx_strand_id
1 'polypeptide(L)'
;MGSSPTKLTGAYYAGVGRGPFYEDDLFFAQVLSGGNTLAVAAVADGMGDGLGGLHAAQTAIGVVKSLLLARLYSLRGRRLSELELGELLKESLQKANAQVLKQSIQAPMGATLTVAVFTDEFIILGHVGDCRAYRLSDGQLERLTQDHAVGIALTRRLGKDPTMQIDLRVEAIAPGQIYILCSNGLHGQLGEDEITRALETTPTLADGCVRLACRALAKGGAEADSASIVGVEVGQYPRRPEIGSLAVDELALSLAEAEPVAEAARQEPPPNIRAPEPPPRFEAPPRDKPPARRRDRTQMAALLGLGLLATLALALLVLGVLSGLQETQGPSQPEAPASFAWPKLLVGLIALGLPVASLLWWRMGGGSKALRQAFERFRLK
;
A
#
# COMPACT_ATOMS: atom_id res chain seq x y z
N MET A 1 -40.58 15.94 -12.94
CA MET A 1 -40.68 14.49 -12.65
C MET A 1 -39.35 14.07 -12.05
N GLY A 2 -39.29 13.83 -10.73
CA GLY A 2 -38.05 13.38 -10.08
C GLY A 2 -37.81 11.91 -10.40
N SER A 3 -36.61 11.55 -10.85
CA SER A 3 -36.18 10.16 -10.94
C SER A 3 -36.22 9.53 -9.55
N SER A 4 -36.67 8.29 -9.44
CA SER A 4 -36.56 7.53 -8.18
C SER A 4 -35.09 7.44 -7.76
N PRO A 5 -34.78 7.47 -6.44
CA PRO A 5 -33.41 7.32 -5.96
C PRO A 5 -32.81 6.01 -6.46
N THR A 6 -31.51 6.04 -6.70
CA THR A 6 -30.74 4.85 -7.06
C THR A 6 -30.64 3.96 -5.83
N LYS A 7 -30.91 2.67 -5.99
CA LYS A 7 -30.71 1.70 -4.90
C LYS A 7 -29.24 1.28 -4.96
N LEU A 8 -28.51 1.47 -3.87
CA LEU A 8 -27.15 0.93 -3.76
C LEU A 8 -27.15 -0.20 -2.73
N THR A 9 -26.57 -1.33 -3.08
CA THR A 9 -26.38 -2.46 -2.16
C THR A 9 -24.89 -2.71 -2.02
N GLY A 10 -24.35 -2.44 -0.83
CA GLY A 10 -22.94 -2.65 -0.53
C GLY A 10 -22.71 -3.97 0.19
N ALA A 11 -21.59 -4.60 -0.11
CA ALA A 11 -21.06 -5.73 0.65
C ALA A 11 -19.54 -5.56 0.78
N TYR A 12 -18.96 -6.06 1.86
CA TYR A 12 -17.52 -6.05 2.01
C TYR A 12 -17.04 -7.27 2.76
N TYR A 13 -15.78 -7.64 2.50
CA TYR A 13 -15.12 -8.72 3.19
C TYR A 13 -13.62 -8.42 3.29
N ALA A 14 -13.05 -8.74 4.44
CA ALA A 14 -11.63 -8.66 4.73
C ALA A 14 -11.16 -10.03 5.22
N GLY A 15 -10.15 -10.57 4.57
CA GLY A 15 -9.53 -11.83 4.97
C GLY A 15 -8.04 -11.65 5.24
N VAL A 16 -7.55 -12.32 6.29
CA VAL A 16 -6.15 -12.20 6.75
C VAL A 16 -5.28 -13.25 6.06
N GLY A 17 -4.18 -12.80 5.47
CA GLY A 17 -3.15 -13.65 4.86
C GLY A 17 -2.12 -14.17 5.87
N ARG A 18 -0.90 -14.48 5.41
CA ARG A 18 0.16 -15.18 6.19
C ARG A 18 0.93 -14.27 7.18
N GLY A 19 0.50 -13.02 7.36
CA GLY A 19 1.09 -12.10 8.34
C GLY A 19 0.53 -12.29 9.75
N PRO A 20 1.30 -11.97 10.82
CA PRO A 20 0.75 -11.92 12.17
C PRO A 20 -0.31 -10.82 12.34
N PHE A 21 -0.40 -9.88 11.40
CA PHE A 21 -1.29 -8.72 11.45
C PHE A 21 -2.00 -8.56 10.11
N TYR A 22 -3.27 -8.19 10.19
CA TYR A 22 -4.05 -7.67 9.08
C TYR A 22 -3.69 -6.19 8.91
N GLU A 23 -3.25 -5.76 7.73
CA GLU A 23 -2.74 -4.40 7.48
C GLU A 23 -3.68 -3.52 6.66
N ASP A 24 -4.75 -4.10 6.12
CA ASP A 24 -5.75 -3.39 5.34
C ASP A 24 -6.79 -2.69 6.24
N ASP A 25 -7.53 -1.74 5.68
CA ASP A 25 -8.80 -1.28 6.24
C ASP A 25 -9.78 -0.93 5.12
N LEU A 26 -11.07 -1.08 5.38
CA LEU A 26 -12.11 -0.87 4.39
C LEU A 26 -13.41 -0.42 5.05
N PHE A 27 -14.26 0.28 4.28
CA PHE A 27 -15.61 0.55 4.73
C PHE A 27 -16.57 0.75 3.58
N PHE A 28 -17.85 0.54 3.90
CA PHE A 28 -18.98 0.97 3.10
C PHE A 28 -19.97 1.71 4.00
N ALA A 29 -20.52 2.82 3.52
CA ALA A 29 -21.58 3.54 4.20
C ALA A 29 -22.52 4.16 3.17
N GLN A 30 -23.82 4.04 3.41
CA GLN A 30 -24.87 4.64 2.59
C GLN A 30 -25.63 5.68 3.42
N VAL A 31 -25.93 6.81 2.79
CA VAL A 31 -26.68 7.93 3.37
C VAL A 31 -27.85 8.25 2.44
N LEU A 32 -29.05 8.27 2.99
CA LEU A 32 -30.23 8.81 2.31
C LEU A 32 -30.45 10.24 2.80
N SER A 33 -30.39 11.22 1.89
CA SER A 33 -30.58 12.63 2.24
C SER A 33 -31.52 13.29 1.25
N GLY A 34 -32.70 13.70 1.75
CA GLY A 34 -33.72 14.42 0.98
C GLY A 34 -34.10 13.75 -0.35
N GLY A 35 -34.22 12.42 -0.34
CA GLY A 35 -34.60 11.63 -1.53
C GLY A 35 -33.46 11.32 -2.49
N ASN A 36 -32.22 11.67 -2.17
CA ASN A 36 -31.03 11.24 -2.93
C ASN A 36 -30.30 10.12 -2.19
N THR A 37 -29.80 9.14 -2.94
CA THR A 37 -28.92 8.11 -2.39
C THR A 37 -27.47 8.53 -2.59
N LEU A 38 -26.71 8.51 -1.50
CA LEU A 38 -25.27 8.70 -1.49
C LEU A 38 -24.62 7.48 -0.85
N ALA A 39 -23.49 7.02 -1.36
CA ALA A 39 -22.70 6.01 -0.66
C ALA A 39 -21.21 6.29 -0.79
N VAL A 40 -20.44 5.81 0.18
CA VAL A 40 -18.99 5.84 0.17
C VAL A 40 -18.49 4.42 0.36
N ALA A 41 -17.64 3.97 -0.54
CA ALA A 41 -16.87 2.75 -0.42
C ALA A 41 -15.38 3.11 -0.42
N ALA A 42 -14.58 2.48 0.43
CA ALA A 42 -13.13 2.67 0.39
C ALA A 42 -12.38 1.42 0.80
N VAL A 43 -11.16 1.29 0.28
CA VAL A 43 -10.16 0.30 0.66
C VAL A 43 -8.80 0.97 0.78
N ALA A 44 -8.05 0.58 1.80
CA ALA A 44 -6.67 0.98 2.03
C ALA A 44 -5.86 -0.28 2.35
N ASP A 45 -4.71 -0.40 1.70
CA ASP A 45 -3.67 -1.40 2.01
C ASP A 45 -2.53 -0.66 2.73
N GLY A 46 -2.32 -1.03 3.99
CA GLY A 46 -1.36 -0.42 4.87
C GLY A 46 -0.01 -1.12 4.83
N MET A 47 1.06 -0.34 4.95
CA MET A 47 2.43 -0.87 5.06
C MET A 47 3.21 -0.17 6.18
N GLY A 48 4.02 -0.92 6.90
CA GLY A 48 4.88 -0.39 7.95
C GLY A 48 5.46 -1.47 8.84
N ASP A 49 6.26 -1.07 9.83
CA ASP A 49 6.79 -2.02 10.81
C ASP A 49 5.72 -2.34 11.88
N GLY A 50 5.60 -3.62 12.25
CA GLY A 50 4.69 -4.05 13.32
C GLY A 50 3.22 -3.80 12.98
N LEU A 51 2.54 -2.97 13.77
CA LEU A 51 1.15 -2.54 13.50
C LEU A 51 1.07 -1.26 12.65
N GLY A 52 2.20 -0.79 12.12
CA GLY A 52 2.28 0.47 11.36
C GLY A 52 1.41 0.46 10.11
N GLY A 53 1.33 -0.66 9.40
CA GLY A 53 0.46 -0.80 8.22
C GLY A 53 -1.01 -0.60 8.56
N LEU A 54 -1.54 -1.40 9.47
CA LEU A 54 -2.93 -1.28 9.93
C LEU A 54 -3.26 0.13 10.44
N HIS A 55 -2.37 0.72 11.25
CA HIS A 55 -2.58 2.07 11.77
C HIS A 55 -2.62 3.12 10.64
N ALA A 56 -1.81 2.97 9.59
CA ALA A 56 -1.85 3.84 8.43
C ALA A 56 -3.16 3.70 7.65
N ALA A 57 -3.61 2.46 7.39
CA ALA A 57 -4.86 2.20 6.71
C ALA A 57 -6.07 2.75 7.50
N GLN A 58 -6.15 2.45 8.80
CA GLN A 58 -7.20 2.96 9.70
C GLN A 58 -7.21 4.47 9.81
N THR A 59 -6.03 5.11 9.85
CA THR A 59 -5.95 6.57 9.86
C THR A 59 -6.46 7.16 8.56
N ALA A 60 -6.06 6.58 7.42
CA ALA A 60 -6.47 7.04 6.10
C ALA A 60 -8.00 6.92 5.92
N ILE A 61 -8.55 5.74 6.21
CA ILE A 61 -9.99 5.46 6.14
C ILE A 61 -10.76 6.31 7.14
N GLY A 62 -10.30 6.42 8.39
CA GLY A 62 -10.95 7.20 9.43
C GLY A 62 -11.10 8.67 9.06
N VAL A 63 -10.04 9.31 8.54
CA VAL A 63 -10.08 10.72 8.11
C VAL A 63 -11.07 10.92 6.96
N VAL A 64 -10.98 10.10 5.91
CA VAL A 64 -11.88 10.22 4.75
C VAL A 64 -13.33 9.96 5.16
N LYS A 65 -13.58 8.90 5.93
CA LYS A 65 -14.90 8.54 6.43
C LYS A 65 -15.52 9.70 7.21
N SER A 66 -14.79 10.28 8.17
CA SER A 66 -15.30 11.39 8.97
C SER A 66 -15.64 12.62 8.14
N LEU A 67 -14.76 13.02 7.22
CA LEU A 67 -14.96 14.23 6.42
C LEU A 67 -16.09 14.08 5.40
N LEU A 68 -16.08 12.97 4.64
CA LEU A 68 -17.09 12.71 3.64
C LEU A 68 -18.46 12.53 4.28
N LEU A 69 -18.60 11.65 5.29
CA LEU A 69 -19.91 11.40 5.89
C LEU A 69 -20.46 12.65 6.57
N ALA A 70 -19.65 13.42 7.31
CA ALA A 70 -20.09 14.68 7.90
C ALA A 70 -20.65 15.64 6.84
N ARG A 71 -19.97 15.74 5.68
CA ARG A 71 -20.44 16.58 4.59
C ARG A 71 -21.72 16.04 3.96
N LEU A 72 -21.80 14.74 3.67
CA LEU A 72 -22.97 14.12 3.04
C LEU A 72 -24.23 14.20 3.93
N TYR A 73 -24.10 14.01 5.24
CA TYR A 73 -25.20 14.20 6.19
C TYR A 73 -25.68 15.66 6.25
N SER A 74 -24.78 16.63 6.05
CA SER A 74 -25.13 18.06 6.08
C SER A 74 -25.92 18.55 4.85
N LEU A 75 -26.02 17.75 3.78
CA LEU A 75 -26.58 18.20 2.51
C LEU A 75 -28.08 18.49 2.55
N ARG A 76 -28.84 17.89 3.48
CA ARG A 76 -30.30 18.09 3.62
C ARG A 76 -31.06 18.03 2.27
N GLY A 77 -30.75 17.03 1.43
CA GLY A 77 -31.35 16.87 0.11
C GLY A 77 -30.70 17.65 -1.03
N ARG A 78 -29.70 18.49 -0.76
CA ARG A 78 -28.94 19.18 -1.80
C ARG A 78 -28.06 18.19 -2.58
N ARG A 79 -28.15 18.22 -3.91
CA ARG A 79 -27.22 17.48 -4.78
C ARG A 79 -25.89 18.22 -4.87
N LEU A 80 -24.80 17.46 -4.89
CA LEU A 80 -23.46 17.97 -5.18
C LEU A 80 -23.18 17.80 -6.66
N SER A 81 -22.61 18.83 -7.28
CA SER A 81 -22.03 18.71 -8.62
C SER A 81 -20.77 17.83 -8.60
N GLU A 82 -20.36 17.32 -9.76
CA GLU A 82 -19.11 16.57 -9.93
C GLU A 82 -17.90 17.36 -9.41
N LEU A 83 -17.86 18.67 -9.68
CA LEU A 83 -16.78 19.56 -9.22
C LEU A 83 -16.74 19.67 -7.69
N GLU A 84 -17.87 19.98 -7.05
CA GLU A 84 -17.91 20.11 -5.58
C GLU A 84 -17.55 18.80 -4.88
N LEU A 85 -18.03 17.67 -5.41
CA LEU A 85 -17.74 16.37 -4.83
C LEU A 85 -16.27 15.95 -5.08
N GLY A 86 -15.72 16.29 -6.25
CA GLY A 86 -14.32 16.09 -6.57
C GLY A 86 -13.38 16.89 -5.68
N GLU A 87 -13.70 18.16 -5.42
CA GLU A 87 -12.95 19.00 -4.49
C GLU A 87 -12.99 18.44 -3.07
N LEU A 88 -14.18 18.06 -2.58
CA LEU A 88 -14.36 17.46 -1.27
C LEU A 88 -13.55 16.16 -1.13
N LEU A 89 -13.61 15.28 -2.14
CA LEU A 89 -12.89 14.02 -2.14
C LEU A 89 -11.38 14.25 -2.14
N LYS A 90 -10.89 15.14 -3.00
CA LYS A 90 -9.48 15.52 -3.06
C LYS A 90 -8.99 16.09 -1.73
N GLU A 91 -9.73 17.02 -1.13
CA GLU A 91 -9.40 17.60 0.18
C GLU A 91 -9.35 16.50 1.26
N SER A 92 -10.29 15.56 1.23
CA SER A 92 -10.35 14.45 2.18
C SER A 92 -9.13 13.54 2.06
N LEU A 93 -8.71 13.18 0.84
CA LEU A 93 -7.50 12.39 0.59
C LEU A 93 -6.22 13.15 0.95
N GLN A 94 -6.16 14.46 0.71
CA GLN A 94 -5.03 15.30 1.13
C GLN A 94 -4.90 15.37 2.66
N LYS A 95 -6.03 15.53 3.38
CA LYS A 95 -6.06 15.51 4.84
C LYS A 95 -5.67 14.14 5.40
N ALA A 96 -6.13 13.06 4.78
CA ALA A 96 -5.71 11.70 5.14
C ALA A 96 -4.19 11.53 4.97
N ASN A 97 -3.63 11.96 3.83
CA ASN A 97 -2.19 11.93 3.61
C ASN A 97 -1.42 12.74 4.65
N ALA A 98 -1.86 13.97 4.98
CA ALA A 98 -1.22 14.82 5.97
C ALA A 98 -1.20 14.16 7.36
N GLN A 99 -2.28 13.48 7.75
CA GLN A 99 -2.37 12.79 9.03
C GLN A 99 -1.47 11.55 9.08
N VAL A 100 -1.48 10.72 8.03
CA VAL A 100 -0.59 9.55 7.93
C VAL A 100 0.88 10.00 7.89
N LEU A 101 1.20 11.08 7.16
CA LEU A 101 2.55 11.65 7.10
C LEU A 101 3.02 12.11 8.47
N LYS A 102 2.17 12.83 9.22
CA LYS A 102 2.49 13.28 10.57
C LYS A 102 2.84 12.10 11.50
N GLN A 103 2.05 11.03 11.44
CA GLN A 103 2.28 9.83 12.24
C GLN A 103 3.52 9.05 11.77
N SER A 104 3.80 9.03 10.46
CA SER A 104 4.94 8.32 9.88
C SER A 104 6.32 8.84 10.33
N ILE A 105 6.36 10.06 10.89
CA ILE A 105 7.58 10.65 11.46
C ILE A 105 8.03 9.85 12.69
N GLN A 106 7.10 9.36 13.50
CA GLN A 106 7.41 8.62 14.73
C GLN A 106 7.66 7.14 14.46
N ALA A 107 6.89 6.56 13.55
CA ALA A 107 7.00 5.17 13.15
C ALA A 107 6.82 5.07 11.63
N PRO A 108 7.83 4.64 10.86
CA PRO A 108 7.72 4.55 9.40
C PRO A 108 6.51 3.70 8.96
N MET A 109 5.58 4.35 8.26
CA MET A 109 4.35 3.72 7.78
C MET A 109 3.79 4.44 6.56
N GLY A 110 2.77 3.86 5.94
CA GLY A 110 1.96 4.48 4.92
C GLY A 110 0.86 3.57 4.44
N ALA A 111 0.04 4.05 3.52
CA ALA A 111 -1.05 3.26 2.97
C ALA A 111 -1.33 3.65 1.52
N THR A 112 -1.87 2.71 0.77
CA THR A 112 -2.69 3.03 -0.41
C THR A 112 -4.05 3.56 0.05
N LEU A 113 -4.81 4.15 -0.86
CA LEU A 113 -6.18 4.55 -0.59
C LEU A 113 -6.95 4.67 -1.90
N THR A 114 -8.02 3.90 -2.03
CA THR A 114 -8.99 4.02 -3.12
C THR A 114 -10.37 4.25 -2.52
N VAL A 115 -11.05 5.30 -2.96
CA VAL A 115 -12.34 5.74 -2.45
C VAL A 115 -13.29 5.96 -3.61
N ALA A 116 -14.50 5.43 -3.52
CA ALA A 116 -15.59 5.69 -4.43
C ALA A 116 -16.72 6.39 -3.69
N VAL A 117 -17.20 7.52 -4.22
CA VAL A 117 -18.43 8.17 -3.76
C VAL A 117 -19.48 8.04 -4.84
N PHE A 118 -20.59 7.42 -4.49
CA PHE A 118 -21.74 7.17 -5.34
C PHE A 118 -22.82 8.21 -5.10
N THR A 119 -23.43 8.67 -6.18
CA THR A 119 -24.64 9.49 -6.20
C THR A 119 -25.71 8.78 -7.02
N ASP A 120 -26.89 9.40 -7.16
CA ASP A 120 -27.92 8.88 -8.06
C ASP A 120 -27.52 8.97 -9.56
N GLU A 121 -26.57 9.83 -9.92
CA GLU A 121 -26.27 10.19 -11.32
C GLU A 121 -24.88 9.70 -11.77
N PHE A 122 -23.91 9.74 -10.87
CA PHE A 122 -22.52 9.42 -11.17
C PHE A 122 -21.79 8.83 -9.96
N ILE A 123 -20.65 8.21 -10.22
CA ILE A 123 -19.64 7.81 -9.25
C ILE A 123 -18.39 8.66 -9.46
N ILE A 124 -17.75 9.06 -8.37
CA ILE A 124 -16.42 9.66 -8.40
C ILE A 124 -15.43 8.84 -7.57
N LEU A 125 -14.29 8.54 -8.19
CA LEU A 125 -13.18 7.78 -7.63
C LEU A 125 -12.04 8.71 -7.28
N GLY A 126 -11.44 8.50 -6.12
CA GLY A 126 -10.18 9.09 -5.67
C GLY A 126 -9.19 7.99 -5.36
N HIS A 127 -8.01 8.01 -5.99
CA HIS A 127 -7.10 6.88 -5.97
C HIS A 127 -5.63 7.28 -5.75
N VAL A 128 -4.97 6.52 -4.86
CA VAL A 128 -3.53 6.57 -4.61
C VAL A 128 -3.03 5.16 -4.24
N GLY A 129 -2.12 4.60 -5.03
CA GLY A 129 -1.42 3.36 -4.70
C GLY A 129 -1.68 2.31 -5.75
N ASP A 130 -1.78 1.05 -5.36
CA ASP A 130 -2.01 -0.07 -6.27
C ASP A 130 -3.26 -0.89 -5.93
N CYS A 131 -4.02 -0.53 -4.89
CA CYS A 131 -5.41 -0.98 -4.76
C CYS A 131 -6.19 -0.63 -6.03
N ARG A 132 -7.11 -1.51 -6.44
CA ARG A 132 -7.83 -1.35 -7.70
C ARG A 132 -9.32 -1.17 -7.50
N ALA A 133 -9.91 -0.34 -8.34
CA ALA A 133 -11.35 -0.29 -8.57
C ALA A 133 -11.69 -0.86 -9.95
N TYR A 134 -12.76 -1.64 -10.02
CA TYR A 134 -13.34 -2.17 -11.26
C TYR A 134 -14.83 -1.89 -11.35
N ARG A 135 -15.35 -1.84 -12.58
CA ARG A 135 -16.78 -1.86 -12.91
C ARG A 135 -17.08 -3.09 -13.75
N LEU A 136 -18.05 -3.88 -13.32
CA LEU A 136 -18.68 -4.92 -14.12
C LEU A 136 -19.99 -4.38 -14.70
N SER A 137 -20.10 -4.36 -16.03
CA SER A 137 -21.31 -4.00 -16.76
C SER A 137 -21.46 -4.93 -17.96
N ASP A 138 -22.64 -5.52 -18.14
CA ASP A 138 -22.93 -6.40 -19.29
C ASP A 138 -21.90 -7.52 -19.49
N GLY A 139 -21.44 -8.11 -18.38
CA GLY A 139 -20.43 -9.17 -18.37
C GLY A 139 -19.00 -8.72 -18.71
N GLN A 140 -18.76 -7.42 -18.84
CA GLN A 140 -17.44 -6.83 -19.08
C GLN A 140 -16.90 -6.17 -17.81
N LEU A 141 -15.74 -6.63 -17.36
CA LEU A 141 -15.02 -6.04 -16.23
C LEU A 141 -14.00 -5.02 -16.74
N GLU A 142 -14.19 -3.75 -16.39
CA GLU A 142 -13.27 -2.67 -16.70
C GLU A 142 -12.55 -2.21 -15.43
N ARG A 143 -11.21 -2.10 -15.49
CA ARG A 143 -10.42 -1.48 -14.44
C ARG A 143 -10.49 0.05 -14.54
N LEU A 144 -10.93 0.71 -13.47
CA LEU A 144 -11.12 2.17 -13.41
C LEU A 144 -9.92 2.94 -12.85
N THR A 145 -8.92 2.22 -12.35
CA THR A 145 -7.72 2.76 -11.66
C THR A 145 -6.46 2.34 -12.41
N GLN A 146 -5.38 3.09 -12.21
CA GLN A 146 -4.07 2.79 -12.76
C GLN A 146 -3.08 2.68 -11.60
N ASP A 147 -2.43 1.52 -11.47
CA ASP A 147 -1.50 1.27 -10.38
C ASP A 147 -0.36 2.30 -10.35
N HIS A 148 -0.14 2.90 -9.19
CA HIS A 148 0.99 3.77 -8.91
C HIS A 148 2.20 2.96 -8.42
N ALA A 149 2.58 1.92 -9.14
CA ALA A 149 3.68 1.02 -8.77
C ALA A 149 4.59 0.66 -9.96
N VAL A 150 5.84 0.29 -9.66
CA VAL A 150 6.77 -0.32 -10.61
C VAL A 150 7.25 -1.63 -10.00
N GLY A 151 6.79 -2.75 -10.55
CA GLY A 151 6.95 -4.05 -9.92
C GLY A 151 6.26 -4.06 -8.55
N ILE A 152 6.99 -4.42 -7.50
CA ILE A 152 6.49 -4.43 -6.12
C ILE A 152 6.63 -3.09 -5.38
N ALA A 153 7.17 -2.06 -6.03
CA ALA A 153 7.50 -0.80 -5.39
C ALA A 153 6.48 0.30 -5.69
N LEU A 154 5.80 0.81 -4.65
CA LEU A 154 4.87 1.93 -4.78
C LEU A 154 5.60 3.24 -5.08
N THR A 155 5.18 3.88 -6.17
CA THR A 155 5.62 5.22 -6.59
C THR A 155 4.84 6.31 -5.87
N ARG A 156 3.54 6.09 -5.59
CA ARG A 156 2.67 7.00 -4.82
C ARG A 156 1.97 6.24 -3.70
N ARG A 157 1.98 6.82 -2.50
CA ARG A 157 1.27 6.33 -1.31
C ARG A 157 1.10 7.45 -0.30
N LEU A 158 0.15 7.28 0.62
CA LEU A 158 0.01 8.16 1.78
C LEU A 158 1.22 8.02 2.70
N GLY A 159 1.55 9.12 3.39
CA GLY A 159 2.63 9.15 4.38
C GLY A 159 4.04 9.28 3.80
N LYS A 160 4.18 9.69 2.53
CA LYS A 160 5.49 9.85 1.87
C LYS A 160 5.72 11.27 1.32
N ASP A 161 4.78 11.79 0.55
CA ASP A 161 4.90 13.09 -0.14
C ASP A 161 3.74 14.00 0.31
N PRO A 162 4.00 15.19 0.91
CA PRO A 162 2.95 16.12 1.31
C PRO A 162 2.16 16.69 0.12
N THR A 163 2.75 16.70 -1.07
CA THR A 163 2.16 17.22 -2.32
C THR A 163 1.69 16.11 -3.26
N MET A 164 1.42 14.93 -2.71
CA MET A 164 1.03 13.74 -3.45
C MET A 164 -0.13 14.00 -4.42
N GLN A 165 0.07 13.57 -5.66
CA GLN A 165 -0.95 13.64 -6.72
C GLN A 165 -1.99 12.55 -6.52
N ILE A 166 -3.26 12.98 -6.53
CA ILE A 166 -4.44 12.14 -6.39
C ILE A 166 -5.09 12.04 -7.77
N ASP A 167 -5.34 10.80 -8.19
CA ASP A 167 -6.09 10.56 -9.42
C ASP A 167 -7.59 10.65 -9.08
N LEU A 168 -8.30 11.51 -9.81
CA LEU A 168 -9.76 11.61 -9.75
C LEU A 168 -10.36 11.10 -11.06
N ARG A 169 -11.42 10.31 -10.95
CA ARG A 169 -12.16 9.82 -12.12
C ARG A 169 -13.66 9.88 -11.85
N VAL A 170 -14.42 10.42 -12.79
CA VAL A 170 -15.89 10.50 -12.73
C VAL A 170 -16.46 9.59 -13.81
N GLU A 171 -17.50 8.83 -13.47
CA GLU A 171 -18.22 7.95 -14.39
C GLU A 171 -19.72 8.07 -14.18
N ALA A 172 -20.49 7.95 -15.26
CA ALA A 172 -21.94 7.81 -15.15
C ALA A 172 -22.30 6.47 -14.51
N ILE A 173 -23.34 6.46 -13.69
CA ILE A 173 -23.84 5.25 -13.03
C ILE A 173 -25.07 4.71 -13.75
N ALA A 174 -25.17 3.40 -13.89
CA ALA A 174 -26.32 2.73 -14.49
C ALA A 174 -26.77 1.51 -13.66
N PRO A 175 -28.07 1.22 -13.60
CA PRO A 175 -28.59 0.00 -12.98
C PRO A 175 -27.97 -1.27 -13.57
N GLY A 176 -27.77 -2.29 -12.73
CA GLY A 176 -27.12 -3.55 -13.08
C GLY A 176 -25.60 -3.51 -13.03
N GLN A 177 -24.99 -2.32 -12.86
CA GLN A 177 -23.55 -2.22 -12.69
C GLN A 177 -23.13 -2.68 -11.29
N ILE A 178 -21.99 -3.38 -11.24
CA ILE A 178 -21.32 -3.74 -9.99
C ILE A 178 -19.96 -3.08 -9.96
N TYR A 179 -19.65 -2.39 -8.87
CA TYR A 179 -18.35 -1.79 -8.62
C TYR A 179 -17.65 -2.58 -7.53
N ILE A 180 -16.36 -2.85 -7.69
CA ILE A 180 -15.54 -3.51 -6.66
C ILE A 180 -14.25 -2.71 -6.45
N LEU A 181 -13.92 -2.47 -5.19
CA LEU A 181 -12.65 -1.92 -4.74
C LEU A 181 -11.91 -3.03 -3.99
N CYS A 182 -10.64 -3.30 -4.31
CA CYS A 182 -9.90 -4.40 -3.71
C CYS A 182 -8.41 -4.11 -3.51
N SER A 183 -7.81 -4.76 -2.51
CA SER A 183 -6.36 -4.75 -2.27
C SER A 183 -5.59 -5.67 -3.23
N ASN A 184 -4.27 -5.53 -3.23
CA ASN A 184 -3.35 -6.35 -4.04
C ASN A 184 -3.36 -7.83 -3.65
N GLY A 185 -3.69 -8.18 -2.41
CA GLY A 185 -3.88 -9.57 -2.01
C GLY A 185 -5.02 -10.27 -2.76
N LEU A 186 -5.98 -9.51 -3.31
CA LEU A 186 -7.02 -10.05 -4.18
C LEU A 186 -6.60 -10.04 -5.66
N HIS A 187 -6.34 -8.87 -6.24
CA HIS A 187 -6.08 -8.76 -7.69
C HIS A 187 -4.68 -9.24 -8.09
N GLY A 188 -3.77 -9.44 -7.12
CA GLY A 188 -2.48 -10.10 -7.34
C GLY A 188 -2.60 -11.61 -7.46
N GLN A 189 -3.69 -12.20 -6.95
CA GLN A 189 -3.95 -13.64 -7.00
C GLN A 189 -4.98 -14.00 -8.08
N LEU A 190 -5.98 -13.15 -8.32
CA LEU A 190 -7.09 -13.44 -9.24
C LEU A 190 -7.00 -12.62 -10.52
N GLY A 191 -7.19 -13.28 -11.67
CA GLY A 191 -7.35 -12.59 -12.95
C GLY A 191 -8.75 -12.00 -13.14
N GLU A 192 -8.91 -11.06 -14.08
CA GLU A 192 -10.17 -10.37 -14.37
C GLU A 192 -11.30 -11.35 -14.75
N ASP A 193 -11.00 -12.40 -15.51
CA ASP A 193 -11.96 -13.45 -15.83
C ASP A 193 -12.43 -14.23 -14.60
N GLU A 194 -11.55 -14.45 -13.62
CA GLU A 194 -11.92 -15.11 -12.37
C GLU A 194 -12.82 -14.21 -11.53
N ILE A 195 -12.53 -12.91 -11.52
CA ILE A 195 -13.34 -11.89 -10.84
C ILE A 195 -14.74 -11.83 -11.45
N THR A 196 -14.82 -11.67 -12.77
CA THR A 196 -16.06 -11.61 -13.55
C THR A 196 -16.94 -12.83 -13.30
N ARG A 197 -16.39 -14.03 -13.53
CA ARG A 197 -17.14 -15.27 -13.30
C ARG A 197 -17.62 -15.42 -11.86
N ALA A 198 -16.84 -14.97 -10.88
CA ALA A 198 -17.27 -15.10 -9.50
C ALA A 198 -18.50 -14.24 -9.21
N LEU A 199 -18.48 -12.97 -9.64
CA LEU A 199 -19.60 -12.04 -9.45
C LEU A 199 -20.86 -12.47 -10.21
N GLU A 200 -20.71 -13.03 -11.41
CA GLU A 200 -21.85 -13.51 -12.22
C GLU A 200 -22.49 -14.80 -11.70
N THR A 201 -21.70 -15.67 -11.06
CA THR A 201 -22.17 -17.01 -10.65
C THR A 201 -22.63 -17.07 -9.20
N THR A 202 -22.42 -16.02 -8.42
CA THR A 202 -22.87 -15.95 -7.03
C THR A 202 -24.27 -15.33 -6.91
N PRO A 203 -25.15 -15.86 -6.05
CA PRO A 203 -26.53 -15.35 -5.92
C PRO A 203 -26.62 -13.91 -5.40
N THR A 204 -25.64 -13.50 -4.59
CA THR A 204 -25.60 -12.17 -3.98
C THR A 204 -24.21 -11.55 -4.11
N LEU A 205 -24.14 -10.22 -4.10
CA LEU A 205 -22.88 -9.48 -4.08
C LEU A 205 -22.00 -9.87 -2.87
N ALA A 206 -22.63 -10.12 -1.72
CA ALA A 206 -21.93 -10.55 -0.51
C ALA A 206 -21.25 -11.91 -0.70
N ASP A 207 -21.95 -12.89 -1.26
CA ASP A 207 -21.37 -14.20 -1.60
C ASP A 207 -20.22 -14.05 -2.61
N GLY A 208 -20.38 -13.15 -3.59
CA GLY A 208 -19.33 -12.77 -4.55
C GLY A 208 -18.07 -12.27 -3.86
N CYS A 209 -18.20 -11.30 -2.96
CA CYS A 209 -17.09 -10.71 -2.22
C CYS A 209 -16.37 -11.75 -1.35
N VAL A 210 -17.12 -12.55 -0.58
CA VAL A 210 -16.57 -13.62 0.27
C VAL A 210 -15.83 -14.65 -0.59
N ARG A 211 -16.46 -15.11 -1.68
CA ARG A 211 -15.88 -16.12 -2.57
C ARG A 211 -14.58 -15.64 -3.19
N LEU A 212 -14.52 -14.38 -3.63
CA LEU A 212 -13.33 -13.79 -4.22
C LEU A 212 -12.18 -13.72 -3.21
N ALA A 213 -12.42 -13.15 -2.03
CA ALA A 213 -11.38 -13.04 -1.01
C ALA A 213 -10.89 -14.43 -0.56
N CYS A 214 -11.79 -15.37 -0.26
CA CYS A 214 -11.42 -16.73 0.11
C CYS A 214 -10.63 -17.45 -0.98
N ARG A 215 -10.99 -17.27 -2.25
CA ARG A 215 -10.28 -17.87 -3.38
C ARG A 215 -8.88 -17.25 -3.56
N ALA A 216 -8.76 -15.94 -3.40
CA ALA A 216 -7.47 -15.25 -3.45
C ALA A 216 -6.52 -15.77 -2.35
N LEU A 217 -7.02 -15.85 -1.11
CA LEU A 217 -6.28 -16.42 0.02
C LEU A 217 -5.87 -17.88 -0.23
N ALA A 218 -6.81 -18.71 -0.69
CA ALA A 218 -6.53 -20.11 -0.99
C ALA A 218 -5.47 -20.28 -2.09
N LYS A 219 -5.49 -19.44 -3.13
CA LYS A 219 -4.54 -19.46 -4.25
C LYS A 219 -3.16 -18.96 -3.85
N GLY A 220 -3.09 -17.93 -3.00
CA GLY A 220 -1.83 -17.47 -2.41
C GLY A 220 -1.24 -18.45 -1.40
N GLY A 221 -2.09 -19.26 -0.75
CA GLY A 221 -1.69 -20.31 0.17
C GLY A 221 -0.82 -19.77 1.32
N ALA A 222 0.35 -20.37 1.50
CA ALA A 222 1.29 -19.95 2.54
C ALA A 222 1.98 -18.61 2.26
N GLU A 223 1.80 -18.01 1.09
CA GLU A 223 2.37 -16.70 0.74
C GLU A 223 1.26 -15.66 0.45
N ALA A 224 0.02 -15.95 0.86
CA ALA A 224 -1.11 -15.04 0.66
C ALA A 224 -0.95 -13.76 1.48
N ASP A 225 -1.21 -12.62 0.85
CA ASP A 225 -1.39 -11.34 1.53
C ASP A 225 -2.86 -11.19 2.02
N SER A 226 -3.15 -10.14 2.78
CA SER A 226 -4.52 -9.77 3.16
C SER A 226 -5.37 -9.48 1.91
N ALA A 227 -6.54 -10.11 1.83
CA ALA A 227 -7.44 -9.97 0.69
C ALA A 227 -8.69 -9.20 1.13
N SER A 228 -8.74 -7.94 0.74
CA SER A 228 -9.81 -7.00 1.09
C SER A 228 -10.61 -6.61 -0.13
N ILE A 229 -11.93 -6.58 0.01
CA ILE A 229 -12.86 -6.21 -1.06
C ILE A 229 -14.09 -5.48 -0.51
N VAL A 230 -14.50 -4.43 -1.22
CA VAL A 230 -15.80 -3.76 -1.08
C VAL A 230 -16.50 -3.78 -2.42
N GLY A 231 -17.67 -4.41 -2.48
CA GLY A 231 -18.57 -4.40 -3.62
C GLY A 231 -19.72 -3.41 -3.42
N VAL A 232 -20.16 -2.76 -4.50
CA VAL A 232 -21.38 -1.96 -4.56
C VAL A 232 -22.16 -2.31 -5.83
N GLU A 233 -23.37 -2.82 -5.68
CA GLU A 233 -24.31 -3.09 -6.76
C GLU A 233 -25.29 -1.93 -6.92
N VAL A 234 -25.50 -1.51 -8.16
CA VAL A 234 -26.41 -0.43 -8.53
C VAL A 234 -27.74 -1.03 -8.99
N GLY A 235 -28.79 -0.79 -8.23
CA GLY A 235 -30.16 -1.18 -8.55
C GLY A 235 -31.10 0.02 -8.70
N GLN A 236 -32.37 -0.28 -8.98
CA GLN A 236 -33.45 0.70 -8.93
C GLN A 236 -34.38 0.42 -7.75
N TYR A 237 -34.86 1.46 -7.07
CA TYR A 237 -36.03 1.33 -6.22
C TYR A 237 -37.30 1.19 -7.08
N PRO A 238 -38.28 0.36 -6.69
CA PRO A 238 -39.58 0.32 -7.37
C PRO A 238 -40.25 1.71 -7.34
N ARG A 239 -40.87 2.11 -8.47
CA ARG A 239 -41.47 3.45 -8.65
C ARG A 239 -42.75 3.71 -7.84
N ARG A 240 -43.28 2.72 -7.12
CA ARG A 240 -44.46 2.85 -6.25
C ARG A 240 -44.07 2.45 -4.83
N PRO A 241 -44.48 3.20 -3.78
CA PRO A 241 -44.41 2.67 -2.43
C PRO A 241 -45.34 1.46 -2.36
N GLU A 242 -44.80 0.27 -2.13
CA GLU A 242 -45.60 -0.81 -1.56
C GLU A 242 -46.00 -0.33 -0.17
N ILE A 243 -47.26 0.07 -0.02
CA ILE A 243 -47.88 0.15 1.31
C ILE A 243 -47.99 -1.31 1.77
N GLY A 244 -46.94 -1.77 2.47
CA GLY A 244 -46.75 -3.16 2.84
C GLY A 244 -45.53 -3.34 3.76
N SER A 245 -45.68 -2.87 5.00
CA SER A 245 -44.93 -3.25 6.23
C SER A 245 -43.39 -3.24 6.24
N LEU A 246 -42.88 -2.27 7.02
CA LEU A 246 -41.70 -2.28 7.92
C LEU A 246 -40.27 -2.13 7.34
N ALA A 247 -39.50 -1.27 8.06
CA ALA A 247 -38.11 -0.83 7.90
C ALA A 247 -37.94 0.24 6.80
N VAL A 248 -37.65 1.52 7.08
CA VAL A 248 -36.70 2.10 8.03
C VAL A 248 -37.17 3.53 8.34
N ASP A 249 -37.63 3.82 9.57
CA ASP A 249 -37.94 5.21 9.96
C ASP A 249 -37.58 5.56 11.42
N GLU A 250 -36.75 4.74 12.08
CA GLU A 250 -36.24 5.02 13.43
C GLU A 250 -34.72 5.16 13.43
N LEU A 251 -34.18 6.24 12.85
CA LEU A 251 -32.89 6.78 13.30
C LEU A 251 -32.60 8.21 12.82
N ALA A 252 -33.32 8.72 11.81
CA ALA A 252 -33.04 10.03 11.23
C ALA A 252 -33.78 11.20 11.91
N LEU A 253 -34.79 10.94 12.75
CA LEU A 253 -35.64 11.98 13.36
C LEU A 253 -35.40 12.25 14.85
N SER A 254 -34.49 11.53 15.53
CA SER A 254 -34.17 11.80 16.95
C SER A 254 -32.94 12.69 17.17
N LEU A 255 -32.21 13.07 16.11
CA LEU A 255 -31.02 13.93 16.22
C LEU A 255 -31.26 15.40 15.83
N ALA A 256 -32.49 15.74 15.41
CA ALA A 256 -32.85 17.09 15.01
C ALA A 256 -33.56 17.91 16.11
N GLU A 257 -33.89 17.32 17.26
CA GLU A 257 -34.53 18.00 18.41
C GLU A 257 -33.62 18.14 19.64
N ALA A 258 -32.31 17.98 19.49
CA ALA A 258 -31.37 18.22 20.59
C ALA A 258 -31.04 19.73 20.70
N GLU A 259 -31.92 20.46 21.40
CA GLU A 259 -31.53 21.68 22.13
C GLU A 259 -30.55 21.34 23.29
N PRO A 260 -29.73 22.28 23.77
CA PRO A 260 -28.43 21.98 24.36
C PRO A 260 -28.55 21.38 25.77
N VAL A 261 -28.04 20.17 25.95
CA VAL A 261 -27.79 19.58 27.28
C VAL A 261 -26.56 20.25 27.88
N ALA A 262 -26.72 21.49 28.34
CA ALA A 262 -25.71 22.22 29.11
C ALA A 262 -26.07 22.41 30.60
N GLU A 263 -27.29 22.05 31.04
CA GLU A 263 -27.77 22.38 32.39
C GLU A 263 -28.05 21.17 33.30
N ALA A 264 -27.73 19.93 32.88
CA ALA A 264 -27.95 18.73 33.72
C ALA A 264 -26.66 18.19 34.38
N ALA A 265 -25.49 18.76 34.10
CA ALA A 265 -24.20 18.27 34.60
C ALA A 265 -23.82 18.82 36.00
N ARG A 266 -24.77 19.22 36.84
CA ARG A 266 -24.46 19.83 38.15
C ARG A 266 -24.87 19.07 39.40
N GLN A 267 -25.63 17.98 39.35
CA GLN A 267 -26.00 17.27 40.58
C GLN A 267 -26.05 15.76 40.36
N GLU A 268 -24.91 15.13 40.60
CA GLU A 268 -24.69 13.88 41.35
C GLU A 268 -23.44 13.14 40.81
N PRO A 269 -22.46 12.78 41.65
CA PRO A 269 -21.35 11.96 41.20
C PRO A 269 -21.87 10.56 40.82
N PRO A 270 -21.38 9.96 39.72
CA PRO A 270 -21.80 8.63 39.33
C PRO A 270 -21.46 7.59 40.42
N PRO A 271 -22.26 6.53 40.56
CA PRO A 271 -21.95 5.44 41.48
C PRO A 271 -20.58 4.85 41.11
N ASN A 272 -19.82 4.45 42.13
CA ASN A 272 -18.47 3.91 42.00
C ASN A 272 -18.49 2.58 41.23
N ILE A 273 -18.57 2.65 39.90
CA ILE A 273 -18.40 1.52 39.01
C ILE A 273 -16.91 1.22 39.02
N ARG A 274 -16.56 0.15 39.75
CA ARG A 274 -15.22 -0.43 39.73
C ARG A 274 -14.82 -0.64 38.27
N ALA A 275 -13.73 -0.02 37.85
CA ALA A 275 -13.17 -0.26 36.52
C ALA A 275 -13.02 -1.78 36.32
N PRO A 276 -13.43 -2.34 35.17
CA PRO A 276 -13.11 -3.73 34.86
C PRO A 276 -11.59 -3.89 34.97
N GLU A 277 -11.15 -4.94 35.67
CA GLU A 277 -9.73 -5.23 35.81
C GLU A 277 -9.10 -5.29 34.41
N PRO A 278 -7.90 -4.70 34.23
CA PRO A 278 -7.21 -4.79 32.95
C PRO A 278 -7.05 -6.26 32.58
N PRO A 279 -7.23 -6.63 31.31
CA PRO A 279 -7.02 -8.01 30.89
C PRO A 279 -5.62 -8.46 31.34
N PRO A 280 -5.45 -9.72 31.75
CA PRO A 280 -4.15 -10.23 32.17
C PRO A 280 -3.15 -9.90 31.07
N ARG A 281 -2.03 -9.26 31.45
CA ARG A 281 -0.92 -9.03 30.54
C ARG A 281 -0.55 -10.38 29.95
N PHE A 282 -0.79 -10.57 28.66
CA PHE A 282 -0.19 -11.67 27.92
C PHE A 282 1.31 -11.44 27.97
N GLU A 283 1.98 -12.14 28.87
CA GLU A 283 3.41 -12.35 28.75
C GLU A 283 3.60 -13.09 27.42
N ALA A 284 4.26 -12.42 26.47
CA ALA A 284 4.67 -13.08 25.24
C ALA A 284 5.42 -14.36 25.62
N PRO A 285 5.13 -15.50 24.97
CA PRO A 285 5.89 -16.71 25.21
C PRO A 285 7.38 -16.40 25.03
N PRO A 286 8.27 -17.00 25.84
CA PRO A 286 9.70 -16.75 25.72
C PRO A 286 10.09 -16.95 24.27
N ARG A 287 10.69 -15.91 23.67
CA ARG A 287 11.21 -15.99 22.31
C ARG A 287 12.17 -17.17 22.25
N ASP A 288 11.77 -18.24 21.56
CA ASP A 288 12.72 -19.21 21.09
C ASP A 288 13.77 -18.44 20.29
N LYS A 289 15.03 -18.57 20.72
CA LYS A 289 16.14 -18.01 19.97
C LYS A 289 15.99 -18.51 18.54
N PRO A 290 16.02 -17.63 17.52
CA PRO A 290 16.03 -18.09 16.14
C PRO A 290 17.15 -19.13 16.02
N PRO A 291 16.93 -20.25 15.30
CA PRO A 291 17.94 -21.29 15.18
C PRO A 291 19.25 -20.62 14.80
N ALA A 292 20.26 -20.80 15.65
CA ALA A 292 21.57 -20.21 15.43
C ALA A 292 22.04 -20.68 14.06
N ARG A 293 21.95 -19.83 13.03
CA ARG A 293 22.70 -19.98 11.80
C ARG A 293 24.15 -19.83 12.18
N ARG A 294 24.74 -20.91 12.67
CA ARG A 294 26.17 -21.10 12.86
C ARG A 294 26.76 -21.27 11.47
N ARG A 295 26.74 -20.20 10.68
CA ARG A 295 27.57 -20.11 9.49
C ARG A 295 28.95 -19.72 10.03
N ASP A 296 29.79 -20.74 10.15
CA ASP A 296 31.11 -20.69 10.80
C ASP A 296 31.91 -19.46 10.36
N ARG A 297 31.98 -18.46 11.25
CA ARG A 297 32.86 -17.28 11.09
C ARG A 297 34.32 -17.69 10.94
N THR A 298 34.70 -18.87 11.44
CA THR A 298 36.03 -19.48 11.30
C THR A 298 36.34 -19.93 9.87
N GLN A 299 35.36 -20.49 9.14
CA GLN A 299 35.52 -20.85 7.73
C GLN A 299 35.63 -19.61 6.84
N MET A 300 34.92 -18.52 7.18
CA MET A 300 35.04 -17.24 6.47
C MET A 300 36.40 -16.56 6.69
N ALA A 301 36.95 -16.60 7.90
CA ALA A 301 38.29 -16.06 8.18
C ALA A 301 39.39 -16.82 7.41
N ALA A 302 39.26 -18.15 7.29
CA ALA A 302 40.18 -18.99 6.54
C ALA A 302 40.16 -18.68 5.03
N LEU A 303 38.97 -18.48 4.44
CA LEU A 303 38.83 -18.14 3.02
C LEU A 303 39.40 -16.74 2.69
N LEU A 304 39.21 -15.76 3.58
CA LEU A 304 39.80 -14.43 3.43
C LEU A 304 41.34 -14.48 3.55
N GLY A 305 41.87 -15.28 4.48
CA GLY A 305 43.32 -15.49 4.62
C GLY A 305 43.95 -16.12 3.38
N LEU A 306 43.31 -17.13 2.79
CA LEU A 306 43.77 -17.77 1.55
C LEU A 306 43.76 -16.81 0.35
N GLY A 307 42.74 -15.95 0.23
CA GLY A 307 42.69 -14.93 -0.83
C GLY A 307 43.81 -13.89 -0.71
N LEU A 308 44.16 -13.48 0.51
CA LEU A 308 45.25 -12.53 0.75
C LEU A 308 46.63 -13.15 0.43
N LEU A 309 46.83 -14.43 0.74
CA LEU A 309 48.06 -15.15 0.40
C LEU A 309 48.22 -15.33 -1.12
N ALA A 310 47.15 -15.66 -1.83
CA ALA A 310 47.17 -15.82 -3.29
C ALA A 310 47.50 -14.51 -4.02
N THR A 311 46.95 -13.38 -3.54
CA THR A 311 47.25 -12.06 -4.10
C THR A 311 48.69 -11.61 -3.82
N LEU A 312 49.21 -11.89 -2.62
CA LEU A 312 50.62 -11.63 -2.28
C LEU A 312 51.58 -12.46 -3.15
N ALA A 313 51.28 -13.75 -3.35
CA ALA A 313 52.08 -14.63 -4.18
C ALA A 313 52.13 -14.17 -5.64
N LEU A 314 50.99 -13.73 -6.20
CA LEU A 314 50.93 -13.19 -7.55
C LEU A 314 51.74 -11.89 -7.68
N ALA A 315 51.68 -11.00 -6.68
CA ALA A 315 52.46 -9.77 -6.67
C ALA A 315 53.97 -10.03 -6.64
N LEU A 316 54.42 -11.00 -5.84
CA LEU A 316 55.83 -11.41 -5.79
C LEU A 316 56.29 -12.04 -7.11
N LEU A 317 55.44 -12.83 -7.76
CA LEU A 317 55.75 -13.44 -9.06
C LEU A 317 55.89 -12.39 -10.16
N VAL A 318 55.01 -11.38 -10.17
CA VAL A 318 55.12 -10.23 -11.09
C VAL A 318 56.40 -9.43 -10.82
N LEU A 319 56.74 -9.17 -9.55
CA LEU A 319 57.98 -8.48 -9.18
C LEU A 319 59.23 -9.25 -9.63
N GLY A 320 59.25 -10.58 -9.46
CA GLY A 320 60.37 -11.42 -9.90
C GLY A 320 60.56 -11.45 -11.43
N VAL A 321 59.46 -11.44 -12.19
CA VAL A 321 59.51 -11.34 -13.66
C VAL A 321 60.03 -9.95 -14.08
N LEU A 322 59.61 -8.88 -13.41
CA LEU A 322 60.07 -7.52 -13.70
C LEU A 322 61.56 -7.32 -13.39
N SER A 323 62.07 -7.87 -12.28
CA SER A 323 63.50 -7.81 -11.96
C SER A 323 64.34 -8.62 -12.95
N GLY A 324 63.88 -9.80 -13.37
CA GLY A 324 64.57 -10.62 -14.36
C GLY A 324 64.66 -9.98 -15.75
N LEU A 325 63.72 -9.09 -16.10
CA LEU A 325 63.76 -8.34 -17.35
C LEU A 325 64.77 -7.17 -17.33
N GLN A 326 65.05 -6.59 -16.16
CA GLN A 326 66.05 -5.51 -16.04
C GLN A 326 67.50 -6.01 -16.14
N GLU A 327 67.76 -7.26 -15.75
CA GLU A 327 69.11 -7.83 -15.70
C GLU A 327 69.67 -8.23 -17.09
N THR A 328 68.86 -8.14 -18.14
CA THR A 328 69.27 -8.45 -19.53
C THR A 328 69.75 -7.24 -20.34
N GLN A 329 69.79 -6.04 -19.75
CA GLN A 329 70.30 -4.83 -20.41
C GLN A 329 71.76 -4.57 -20.03
N GLY A 330 72.68 -5.18 -20.79
CA GLY A 330 74.11 -4.83 -20.76
C GLY A 330 74.39 -3.45 -21.39
N PRO A 331 75.55 -2.83 -21.11
CA PRO A 331 75.78 -1.42 -21.40
C PRO A 331 76.26 -1.20 -22.84
N SER A 332 75.39 -0.68 -23.71
CA SER A 332 75.79 0.05 -24.92
C SER A 332 74.61 0.88 -25.46
N GLN A 333 74.74 2.21 -25.35
CA GLN A 333 73.86 3.27 -25.88
C GLN A 333 74.00 3.46 -27.41
N PRO A 334 73.26 4.38 -28.08
CA PRO A 334 71.91 4.93 -27.85
C PRO A 334 71.03 4.89 -29.12
N GLU A 335 69.71 5.10 -28.99
CA GLU A 335 68.86 5.98 -29.82
C GLU A 335 67.37 5.71 -29.52
N ALA A 336 66.62 6.77 -29.21
CA ALA A 336 65.16 6.74 -29.03
C ALA A 336 64.48 6.77 -30.42
N PRO A 337 63.25 6.24 -30.61
CA PRO A 337 62.06 6.97 -30.15
C PRO A 337 60.84 6.10 -29.77
N ALA A 338 59.77 6.78 -29.32
CA ALA A 338 58.38 6.34 -29.23
C ALA A 338 57.93 5.57 -27.96
N SER A 339 57.39 6.35 -27.01
CA SER A 339 56.12 6.06 -26.31
C SER A 339 55.82 4.61 -25.91
N PHE A 340 56.69 3.97 -25.14
CA PHE A 340 56.34 2.69 -24.52
C PHE A 340 55.69 2.92 -23.15
N ALA A 341 54.38 2.68 -23.10
CA ALA A 341 53.47 3.10 -22.04
C ALA A 341 53.56 2.24 -20.76
N TRP A 342 54.72 2.24 -20.09
CA TRP A 342 54.90 1.62 -18.77
C TRP A 342 53.90 2.09 -17.70
N PRO A 343 53.45 3.37 -17.66
CA PRO A 343 52.43 3.79 -16.70
C PRO A 343 51.04 3.19 -16.96
N LYS A 344 50.71 2.78 -18.20
CA LYS A 344 49.34 2.33 -18.55
C LYS A 344 49.08 0.87 -18.19
N LEU A 345 50.10 0.00 -18.25
CA LEU A 345 49.99 -1.41 -17.84
C LEU A 345 49.90 -1.56 -16.31
N LEU A 346 50.64 -0.75 -15.56
CA LEU A 346 50.57 -0.74 -14.09
C LEU A 346 49.21 -0.21 -13.60
N VAL A 347 48.68 0.83 -14.25
CA VAL A 347 47.33 1.35 -13.98
C VAL A 347 46.26 0.33 -14.37
N GLY A 348 46.45 -0.45 -15.44
CA GLY A 348 45.52 -1.52 -15.85
C GLY A 348 45.41 -2.67 -14.85
N LEU A 349 46.53 -3.10 -14.24
CA LEU A 349 46.54 -4.16 -13.22
C LEU A 349 45.88 -3.71 -11.90
N ILE A 350 46.10 -2.46 -11.49
CA ILE A 350 45.42 -1.87 -10.32
C ILE A 350 43.92 -1.66 -10.61
N ALA A 351 43.56 -1.26 -11.84
CA ALA A 351 42.18 -1.07 -12.27
C ALA A 351 41.38 -2.38 -12.42
N LEU A 352 42.04 -3.54 -12.55
CA LEU A 352 41.40 -4.87 -12.58
C LEU A 352 41.27 -5.53 -11.20
N GLY A 353 42.16 -5.22 -10.25
CA GLY A 353 42.08 -5.75 -8.88
C GLY A 353 40.97 -5.12 -8.01
N LEU A 354 40.74 -3.81 -8.17
CA LEU A 354 39.70 -3.07 -7.45
C LEU A 354 38.25 -3.55 -7.74
N PRO A 355 37.85 -3.83 -8.99
CA PRO A 355 36.52 -4.36 -9.31
C PRO A 355 36.25 -5.74 -8.70
N VAL A 356 37.24 -6.64 -8.68
CA VAL A 356 37.06 -8.00 -8.16
C VAL A 356 36.90 -7.99 -6.63
N ALA A 357 37.70 -7.19 -5.92
CA ALA A 357 37.55 -6.98 -4.48
C ALA A 357 36.20 -6.32 -4.13
N SER A 358 35.75 -5.37 -4.96
CA SER A 358 34.48 -4.67 -4.80
C SER A 358 33.26 -5.57 -5.09
N LEU A 359 33.34 -6.46 -6.08
CA LEU A 359 32.27 -7.42 -6.40
C LEU A 359 32.12 -8.49 -5.31
N LEU A 360 33.25 -8.96 -4.76
CA LEU A 360 33.27 -9.89 -3.63
C LEU A 360 32.72 -9.22 -2.37
N TRP A 361 33.08 -7.96 -2.08
CA TRP A 361 32.52 -7.19 -0.96
C TRP A 361 31.01 -6.94 -1.13
N TRP A 362 30.57 -6.57 -2.33
CA TRP A 362 29.15 -6.31 -2.64
C TRP A 362 28.29 -7.57 -2.51
N ARG A 363 28.80 -8.73 -2.95
CA ARG A 363 28.14 -10.04 -2.77
C ARG A 363 28.17 -10.53 -1.32
N MET A 364 29.06 -9.99 -0.48
CA MET A 364 29.15 -10.25 0.96
C MET A 364 28.30 -9.28 1.84
N GLY A 365 27.50 -8.38 1.25
CA GLY A 365 26.49 -7.60 1.98
C GLY A 365 27.01 -6.48 2.89
N GLY A 366 28.28 -6.07 2.78
CA GLY A 366 28.95 -5.18 3.74
C GLY A 366 28.96 -3.68 3.40
N GLY A 367 27.94 -3.09 2.76
CA GLY A 367 27.97 -1.68 2.35
C GLY A 367 27.10 -0.76 3.21
N SER A 368 27.70 0.12 4.02
CA SER A 368 27.00 1.24 4.67
C SER A 368 26.51 2.28 3.64
N LYS A 369 25.37 2.91 3.89
CA LYS A 369 24.69 3.86 2.98
C LYS A 369 25.57 5.01 2.49
N ALA A 370 26.63 5.37 3.22
CA ALA A 370 27.55 6.47 2.88
C ALA A 370 28.41 6.19 1.63
N LEU A 371 28.82 4.93 1.39
CA LEU A 371 29.64 4.57 0.24
C LEU A 371 28.83 4.49 -1.07
N ARG A 372 27.53 4.16 -0.99
CA ARG A 372 26.64 4.18 -2.16
C ARG A 372 26.41 5.60 -2.70
N GLN A 373 26.32 6.59 -1.82
CA GLN A 373 26.19 8.00 -2.23
C GLN A 373 27.48 8.59 -2.82
N ALA A 374 28.65 8.11 -2.40
CA ALA A 374 29.93 8.54 -2.96
C ALA A 374 30.15 8.00 -4.39
N PHE A 375 29.66 6.79 -4.69
CA PHE A 375 29.85 6.14 -5.99
C PHE A 375 28.91 6.69 -7.09
N GLU A 376 27.66 7.03 -6.73
CA GLU A 376 26.70 7.68 -7.64
C GLU A 376 27.19 9.06 -8.12
N ARG A 377 27.90 9.82 -7.27
CA ARG A 377 28.47 11.12 -7.65
C ARG A 377 29.65 11.01 -8.63
N PHE A 378 30.31 9.86 -8.72
CA PHE A 378 31.44 9.66 -9.63
C PHE A 378 31.01 9.18 -11.02
N ARG A 379 29.74 8.77 -11.19
CA ARG A 379 29.23 8.22 -12.45
C ARG A 379 28.65 9.27 -13.42
N LEU A 380 28.65 10.54 -13.02
CA LEU A 380 28.12 11.68 -13.79
C LEU A 380 29.19 12.72 -14.20
N LYS A 381 30.45 12.31 -14.35
CA LYS A 381 31.48 13.13 -15.00
C LYS A 381 32.29 12.33 -16.01
#